data_AF-A0A5M9HLJ0-F1
#
_entry.id   AF-A0A5M9HLJ0-F1
#
_cell.length_a   1.000
_cell.length_b   1.000
_cell.length_c   1.000
_cell.angle_alpha   90.00
_cell.angle_beta   90.00
_cell.angle_gamma   90.00
#
_symmetry.space_group_name_H-M   'P 1'
#
loop_
_entity.id
_entity.type
_entity.pdbx_description
1 polymer ?
#
loop_
_entity_poly.entity_id
_entity_poly.type
_entity_poly.pdbx_seq_one_letter_code
_entity_poly.pdbx_strand_id
1 'polypeptide(L)'
;MKRSALLSISERFTNNYSSKISDYYSKNTEMNINIKKLLYGMIPAVLILMMASTGCSKKLEAGDPLPLIYKNVYLVGDATPAGWNIDSAKAMTRSTENTDIFTWTGPLKAGEIKFPTLRNWSSDSFMSLVAGQPITDSKAQLAPNARPDIHWKLTASEAGNYKITLDIRIPTVSFEKVQN
;
A
#
# COMPACT_ATOMS: atom_id res chain seq x y z
N MET A 1 11.15 34.21 11.93
CA MET A 1 12.20 33.17 11.73
C MET A 1 11.69 31.71 11.72
N LYS A 2 10.41 31.40 11.36
CA LYS A 2 9.87 30.02 11.40
C LYS A 2 9.25 29.48 10.09
N ARG A 3 9.35 30.19 8.95
CA ARG A 3 8.85 29.68 7.64
C ARG A 3 9.87 28.89 6.82
N SER A 4 11.17 29.03 7.08
CA SER A 4 12.22 28.44 6.24
C SER A 4 12.45 26.93 6.47
N ALA A 5 12.18 26.43 7.68
CA ALA A 5 12.43 25.02 8.00
C ALA A 5 11.40 24.06 7.37
N LEU A 6 10.15 24.49 7.21
CA LEU A 6 9.05 23.66 6.71
C LEU A 6 9.13 23.40 5.19
N LEU A 7 9.60 24.35 4.38
CA LEU A 7 9.82 24.13 2.95
C LEU A 7 10.93 23.08 2.68
N SER A 8 11.98 23.09 3.50
CA SER A 8 13.13 22.19 3.30
C SER A 8 12.83 20.71 3.59
N ILE A 9 11.78 20.42 4.35
CA ILE A 9 11.36 19.06 4.69
C ILE A 9 10.47 18.50 3.58
N SER A 10 9.51 19.29 3.07
CA SER A 10 8.65 18.86 1.96
C SER A 10 9.45 18.55 0.69
N GLU A 11 10.48 19.36 0.38
CA GLU A 11 11.34 19.15 -0.78
C GLU A 11 12.22 17.88 -0.65
N ARG A 12 12.64 17.53 0.57
CA ARG A 12 13.38 16.28 0.80
C ARG A 12 12.50 15.05 0.66
N PHE A 13 11.23 15.14 1.07
CA PHE A 13 10.28 14.03 0.89
C PHE A 13 9.91 13.80 -0.58
N THR A 14 9.71 14.86 -1.36
CA THR A 14 9.42 14.74 -2.80
C THR A 14 10.61 14.18 -3.57
N ASN A 15 11.83 14.62 -3.26
CA ASN A 15 13.03 14.17 -3.97
C ASN A 15 13.37 12.71 -3.71
N ASN A 16 13.12 12.20 -2.50
CA ASN A 16 13.43 10.82 -2.12
C ASN A 16 12.40 9.81 -2.64
N TYR A 17 11.20 10.27 -2.99
CA TYR A 17 10.17 9.45 -3.64
C TYR A 17 10.42 9.37 -5.15
N SER A 18 10.76 10.49 -5.79
CA SER A 18 11.06 10.55 -7.22
C SER A 18 12.28 9.73 -7.63
N SER A 19 13.32 9.67 -6.79
CA SER A 19 14.53 8.89 -7.07
C SER A 19 14.25 7.38 -7.09
N LYS A 20 13.45 6.88 -6.13
CA LYS A 20 13.09 5.46 -6.04
C LYS A 20 12.25 4.97 -7.22
N ILE A 21 11.40 5.84 -7.78
CA ILE A 21 10.62 5.54 -8.98
C ILE A 21 11.55 5.45 -10.21
N SER A 22 12.51 6.37 -10.35
CA SER A 22 13.48 6.36 -11.45
C SER A 22 14.34 5.08 -11.49
N ASP A 23 14.77 4.58 -10.33
CA ASP A 23 15.58 3.36 -10.23
C ASP A 23 14.81 2.08 -10.59
N TYR A 24 13.49 2.07 -10.39
CA TYR A 24 12.63 0.95 -10.78
C TYR A 24 12.50 0.85 -12.31
N TYR A 25 12.39 1.99 -13.01
CA TYR A 25 12.31 2.01 -14.47
C TYR A 25 13.66 1.72 -15.14
N SER A 26 14.78 2.22 -14.60
CA SER A 26 16.10 1.99 -15.20
C SER A 26 16.48 0.51 -15.23
N LYS A 27 16.26 -0.24 -14.14
CA LYS A 27 16.54 -1.68 -14.03
C LYS A 27 15.71 -2.53 -15.00
N ASN A 28 14.48 -2.12 -15.32
CA ASN A 28 13.63 -2.80 -16.30
C ASN A 28 13.99 -2.48 -17.76
N THR A 29 14.85 -1.48 -18.01
CA THR A 29 15.32 -1.12 -19.36
C THR A 29 16.48 -2.01 -19.81
N GLU A 30 17.32 -2.48 -18.88
CA GLU A 30 18.45 -3.38 -19.17
C GLU A 30 17.99 -4.74 -19.72
N MET A 31 16.84 -5.24 -19.24
CA MET A 31 16.22 -6.48 -19.73
C MET A 31 15.79 -6.38 -21.21
N ASN A 32 15.46 -5.17 -21.68
CA ASN A 32 15.02 -4.89 -23.05
C ASN A 32 16.16 -4.69 -24.05
N ILE A 33 17.39 -4.41 -23.60
CA ILE A 33 18.54 -4.21 -24.48
C ILE A 33 19.10 -5.55 -24.99
N ASN A 34 18.98 -6.63 -24.20
CA ASN A 34 19.53 -7.93 -24.56
C ASN A 34 18.71 -8.67 -25.64
N ILE A 35 17.42 -8.36 -25.81
CA ILE A 35 16.59 -8.92 -26.89
C ILE A 35 16.85 -8.23 -28.23
N LYS A 36 17.26 -6.96 -28.23
CA LYS A 36 17.53 -6.20 -29.48
C LYS A 36 18.83 -6.58 -30.17
N LYS A 37 19.80 -7.17 -29.44
CA LYS A 37 21.08 -7.60 -30.03
C LYS A 37 20.98 -8.85 -30.89
N LEU A 38 19.89 -9.62 -30.79
CA LEU A 38 19.72 -10.85 -31.58
C LEU A 38 19.10 -10.64 -32.98
N LEU A 39 18.56 -9.45 -33.29
CA LEU A 39 17.72 -9.24 -34.49
C LEU A 39 18.29 -8.26 -35.52
N TYR A 40 19.45 -7.63 -35.29
CA TYR A 40 20.01 -6.59 -36.17
C TYR A 40 21.33 -6.98 -36.87
N GLY A 41 21.51 -8.26 -37.15
CA GLY A 41 22.53 -8.72 -38.09
C GLY A 41 21.89 -9.07 -39.43
N MET A 42 21.60 -8.09 -40.28
CA MET A 42 21.66 -8.16 -41.76
C MET A 42 20.89 -7.04 -42.50
N ILE A 43 21.65 -6.31 -43.33
CA ILE A 43 21.32 -5.62 -44.59
C ILE A 43 20.99 -4.11 -44.55
N PRO A 44 21.68 -3.29 -45.39
CA PRO A 44 21.70 -1.83 -45.34
C PRO A 44 20.75 -1.17 -46.36
N ALA A 45 20.52 0.13 -46.15
CA ALA A 45 20.13 1.15 -47.14
C ALA A 45 18.89 0.85 -48.01
N VAL A 46 17.76 1.47 -47.67
CA VAL A 46 16.72 2.06 -48.55
C VAL A 46 15.50 2.31 -47.67
N LEU A 47 15.31 3.54 -47.19
CA LEU A 47 14.01 4.20 -46.96
C LEU A 47 14.16 5.59 -46.31
N ILE A 48 15.02 6.45 -46.87
CA ILE A 48 14.81 7.89 -46.72
C ILE A 48 13.91 8.27 -47.88
N LEU A 49 12.60 8.43 -47.60
CA LEU A 49 11.60 9.28 -48.27
C LEU A 49 10.22 8.59 -48.26
N MET A 50 9.45 8.72 -47.17
CA MET A 50 7.97 8.70 -47.24
C MET A 50 7.33 9.19 -45.93
N MET A 51 6.55 10.26 -46.08
CA MET A 51 5.43 10.71 -45.23
C MET A 51 5.75 11.46 -43.93
N ALA A 52 5.74 12.79 -44.06
CA ALA A 52 5.17 13.67 -43.05
C ALA A 52 3.72 13.23 -42.79
N SER A 53 3.52 12.35 -41.82
CA SER A 53 2.24 12.29 -41.13
C SER A 53 2.30 13.35 -40.03
N THR A 54 1.26 14.16 -39.96
CA THR A 54 0.95 14.93 -38.76
C THR A 54 0.94 13.96 -37.59
N GLY A 55 2.06 13.90 -36.87
CA GLY A 55 2.19 13.20 -35.61
C GLY A 55 1.33 13.91 -34.58
N CYS A 56 0.01 13.73 -34.66
CA CYS A 56 -0.77 13.62 -33.45
C CYS A 56 -0.40 12.27 -32.84
N SER A 57 0.79 12.21 -32.25
CA SER A 57 1.07 11.24 -31.21
C SER A 57 0.10 11.62 -30.10
N LYS A 58 -1.13 11.10 -30.14
CA LYS A 58 -1.94 11.01 -28.93
C LYS A 58 -1.11 10.16 -28.00
N LYS A 59 -0.33 10.83 -27.16
CA LYS A 59 0.30 10.23 -26.00
C LYS A 59 -0.84 9.56 -25.26
N LEU A 60 -0.80 8.24 -25.21
CA LEU A 60 -1.64 7.48 -24.30
C LEU A 60 -1.12 7.80 -22.91
N GLU A 61 -1.58 8.92 -22.35
CA GLU A 61 -1.51 9.12 -20.92
C GLU A 61 -2.42 8.04 -20.34
N ALA A 62 -1.86 7.12 -19.56
CA ALA A 62 -2.68 6.35 -18.66
C ALA A 62 -3.46 7.39 -17.83
N GLY A 63 -4.79 7.38 -17.93
CA GLY A 63 -5.62 8.23 -17.07
C GLY A 63 -5.25 8.00 -15.61
N ASP A 64 -5.54 8.97 -14.75
CA ASP A 64 -5.25 8.86 -13.31
C ASP A 64 -5.65 7.45 -12.80
N PRO A 65 -4.76 6.75 -12.06
CA PRO A 65 -5.06 5.43 -11.54
C PRO A 65 -6.43 5.45 -10.87
N LEU A 66 -7.31 4.53 -11.28
CA LEU A 66 -8.63 4.44 -10.65
C LEU A 66 -8.44 4.30 -9.14
N PRO A 67 -9.08 5.16 -8.33
CA PRO A 67 -8.94 5.07 -6.88
C PRO A 67 -9.49 3.71 -6.43
N LEU A 68 -8.69 2.95 -5.67
CA LEU A 68 -9.16 1.73 -5.02
C LEU A 68 -10.09 2.12 -3.88
N ILE A 69 -11.38 1.78 -4.01
CA ILE A 69 -12.40 2.09 -3.01
C ILE A 69 -12.80 0.82 -2.26
N TYR A 70 -12.44 0.74 -0.99
CA TYR A 70 -12.95 -0.29 -0.09
C TYR A 70 -14.14 0.25 0.71
N LYS A 71 -15.26 -0.47 0.68
CA LYS A 71 -16.46 -0.10 1.45
C LYS A 71 -16.39 -0.60 2.90
N ASN A 72 -15.68 -1.70 3.11
CA ASN A 72 -15.56 -2.38 4.40
C ASN A 72 -14.10 -2.74 4.65
N VAL A 73 -13.73 -2.72 5.93
CA VAL A 73 -12.52 -3.34 6.45
C VAL A 73 -12.90 -4.06 7.73
N TYR A 74 -12.27 -5.19 7.97
CA TYR A 74 -12.46 -6.00 9.17
C TYR A 74 -11.14 -6.13 9.91
N LEU A 75 -11.17 -6.63 11.15
CA LEU A 75 -10.00 -7.11 11.87
C LEU A 75 -10.17 -8.57 12.25
N VAL A 76 -9.10 -9.34 12.10
CA VAL A 76 -9.00 -10.77 12.38
C VAL A 76 -7.60 -11.09 12.89
N GLY A 77 -7.45 -12.18 13.63
CA GLY A 77 -6.19 -12.64 14.20
C GLY A 77 -6.31 -12.96 15.68
N ASP A 78 -5.35 -13.71 16.21
CA ASP A 78 -5.33 -14.15 17.61
C ASP A 78 -5.47 -13.00 18.61
N ALA A 79 -4.96 -11.81 18.29
CA ALA A 79 -5.08 -10.65 19.17
C ALA A 79 -6.53 -10.14 19.31
N THR A 80 -7.42 -10.51 18.38
CA THR A 80 -8.78 -9.99 18.29
C THR A 80 -9.80 -10.94 18.93
N PRO A 81 -11.01 -10.46 19.28
CA PRO A 81 -12.10 -11.34 19.71
C PRO A 81 -12.58 -12.33 18.64
N ALA A 82 -12.19 -12.15 17.38
CA ALA A 82 -12.53 -13.08 16.30
C ALA A 82 -11.57 -14.28 16.22
N GLY A 83 -10.37 -14.18 16.79
CA GLY A 83 -9.28 -15.12 16.48
C GLY A 83 -9.05 -15.20 14.97
N TRP A 84 -8.62 -16.37 14.49
CA TRP A 84 -8.52 -16.68 13.05
C TRP A 84 -9.82 -17.24 12.45
N ASN A 85 -10.99 -16.82 12.93
CA ASN A 85 -12.27 -17.14 12.31
C ASN A 85 -12.73 -15.96 11.43
N ILE A 86 -12.58 -16.10 10.10
CA ILE A 86 -12.90 -15.03 9.14
C ILE A 86 -14.37 -14.64 9.12
N ASP A 87 -15.28 -15.60 9.33
CA ASP A 87 -16.73 -15.34 9.37
C ASP A 87 -17.10 -14.49 10.58
N SER A 88 -16.29 -14.59 11.65
CA SER A 88 -16.44 -13.83 12.89
C SER A 88 -15.60 -12.54 12.93
N ALA A 89 -14.88 -12.20 11.86
CA ALA A 89 -14.02 -11.01 11.78
C ALA A 89 -14.83 -9.74 12.10
N LYS A 90 -14.26 -8.87 12.92
CA LYS A 90 -14.97 -7.69 13.46
C LYS A 90 -14.94 -6.58 12.42
N ALA A 91 -16.09 -6.02 12.11
CA ALA A 91 -16.18 -4.91 11.18
C ALA A 91 -15.61 -3.64 11.84
N MET A 92 -14.83 -2.88 11.08
CA MET A 92 -14.43 -1.53 11.44
C MET A 92 -15.49 -0.54 10.95
N THR A 93 -15.67 0.56 11.68
CA THR A 93 -16.55 1.66 11.32
C THR A 93 -15.84 2.60 10.35
N ARG A 94 -16.35 2.73 9.13
CA ARG A 94 -15.87 3.69 8.14
C ARG A 94 -16.30 5.09 8.55
N SER A 95 -15.38 6.06 8.53
CA SER A 95 -15.70 7.46 8.81
C SER A 95 -16.59 8.06 7.71
N THR A 96 -17.57 8.86 8.12
CA THR A 96 -18.44 9.64 7.21
C THR A 96 -17.78 10.93 6.72
N GLU A 97 -16.75 11.41 7.43
CA GLU A 97 -16.02 12.63 7.10
C GLU A 97 -14.83 12.35 6.17
N ASN A 98 -14.22 11.18 6.34
CA ASN A 98 -13.14 10.72 5.48
C ASN A 98 -13.31 9.22 5.21
N THR A 99 -13.73 8.90 3.98
CA THR A 99 -14.08 7.55 3.56
C THR A 99 -12.88 6.59 3.47
N ASP A 100 -11.66 7.10 3.63
CA ASP A 100 -10.43 6.32 3.66
C ASP A 100 -10.02 5.92 5.09
N ILE A 101 -10.76 6.37 6.10
CA ILE A 101 -10.48 6.08 7.51
C ILE A 101 -11.47 5.05 8.05
N PHE A 102 -10.94 4.00 8.67
CA PHE A 102 -11.69 2.97 9.37
C PHE A 102 -11.26 2.92 10.82
N THR A 103 -12.22 2.79 11.73
CA THR A 103 -11.95 2.75 13.17
C THR A 103 -12.59 1.55 13.85
N TRP A 104 -11.95 1.02 14.88
CA TRP A 104 -12.55 0.01 15.75
C TRP A 104 -12.09 0.22 17.18
N THR A 105 -13.00 0.07 18.13
CA THR A 105 -12.68 0.14 19.56
C THR A 105 -13.07 -1.16 20.25
N GLY A 106 -12.15 -1.72 21.02
CA GLY A 106 -12.42 -2.91 21.80
C GLY A 106 -11.18 -3.59 22.38
N PRO A 107 -11.35 -4.78 22.97
CA PRO A 107 -10.27 -5.49 23.64
C PRO A 107 -9.35 -6.19 22.64
N LEU A 108 -8.04 -6.03 22.84
CA LEU A 108 -7.00 -6.83 22.22
C LEU A 108 -6.21 -7.62 23.27
N LYS A 109 -5.72 -8.79 22.87
CA LYS A 109 -4.81 -9.64 23.64
C LYS A 109 -3.50 -9.88 22.87
N ALA A 110 -2.57 -10.60 23.47
CA ALA A 110 -1.38 -11.07 22.77
C ALA A 110 -1.75 -11.90 21.54
N GLY A 111 -1.04 -11.70 20.44
CA GLY A 111 -1.27 -12.42 19.19
C GLY A 111 -1.11 -11.53 17.98
N GLU A 112 -1.46 -12.09 16.83
CA GLU A 112 -1.35 -11.40 15.54
C GLU A 112 -2.67 -10.74 15.13
N ILE A 113 -2.58 -9.74 14.26
CA ILE A 113 -3.73 -9.02 13.71
C ILE A 113 -3.47 -8.58 12.26
N LYS A 114 -4.50 -8.67 11.41
CA LYS A 114 -4.55 -8.09 10.06
C LYS A 114 -5.93 -7.57 9.69
N PHE A 115 -6.01 -6.86 8.57
CA PHE A 115 -7.20 -6.09 8.20
C PHE A 115 -7.75 -6.43 6.80
N PRO A 116 -8.48 -7.54 6.62
CA PRO A 116 -9.06 -7.90 5.33
C PRO A 116 -10.21 -6.97 4.93
N THR A 117 -10.41 -6.79 3.63
CA THR A 117 -11.46 -5.91 3.08
C THR A 117 -12.80 -6.62 2.93
N LEU A 118 -12.80 -7.96 2.96
CA LEU A 118 -13.99 -8.82 3.02
C LEU A 118 -13.77 -9.90 4.08
N ARG A 119 -14.86 -10.54 4.53
CA ARG A 119 -14.79 -11.80 5.30
C ARG A 119 -14.45 -12.97 4.36
N ASN A 120 -13.28 -12.89 3.73
CA ASN A 120 -12.77 -13.86 2.79
C ASN A 120 -11.24 -13.86 2.86
N TRP A 121 -10.64 -15.05 3.00
CA TRP A 121 -9.19 -15.24 3.09
C TRP A 121 -8.42 -14.86 1.83
N SER A 122 -9.08 -14.77 0.69
CA SER A 122 -8.50 -14.34 -0.58
C SER A 122 -8.87 -12.92 -0.95
N SER A 123 -9.42 -12.13 -0.02
CA SER A 123 -9.64 -10.70 -0.24
C SER A 123 -8.35 -9.90 -0.09
N ASP A 124 -8.33 -8.74 -0.72
CA ASP A 124 -7.30 -7.74 -0.42
C ASP A 124 -7.31 -7.42 1.06
N SER A 125 -6.13 -7.27 1.65
CA SER A 125 -5.97 -7.04 3.08
C SER A 125 -4.94 -5.96 3.34
N PHE A 126 -5.15 -5.15 4.37
CA PHE A 126 -4.09 -4.27 4.89
C PHE A 126 -3.28 -5.03 5.93
N MET A 127 -1.97 -5.04 5.72
CA MET A 127 -1.01 -5.90 6.40
C MET A 127 0.24 -5.10 6.80
N SER A 128 1.04 -5.66 7.70
CA SER A 128 2.30 -5.04 8.10
C SER A 128 3.32 -5.07 6.95
N LEU A 129 4.44 -4.37 7.10
CA LEU A 129 5.55 -4.43 6.14
C LEU A 129 6.48 -5.62 6.37
N VAL A 130 6.54 -6.11 7.62
CA VAL A 130 7.37 -7.24 8.03
C VAL A 130 6.59 -8.18 8.94
N ALA A 131 6.96 -9.45 8.98
CA ALA A 131 6.35 -10.42 9.88
C ALA A 131 6.59 -10.04 11.34
N GLY A 132 5.53 -10.05 12.15
CA GLY A 132 5.62 -9.73 13.58
C GLY A 132 5.91 -8.26 13.86
N GLN A 133 5.49 -7.35 12.96
CA GLN A 133 5.72 -5.92 13.14
C GLN A 133 5.11 -5.43 14.47
N PRO A 134 5.85 -4.66 15.28
CA PRO A 134 5.32 -4.12 16.52
C PRO A 134 4.18 -3.14 16.22
N ILE A 135 3.16 -3.11 17.09
CA ILE A 135 2.01 -2.19 16.95
C ILE A 135 2.36 -0.70 17.10
N THR A 136 3.60 -0.39 17.51
CA THR A 136 4.14 0.97 17.53
C THR A 136 4.61 1.45 16.16
N ASP A 137 4.85 0.53 15.20
CA ASP A 137 5.13 0.89 13.81
C ASP A 137 3.82 0.93 13.01
N SER A 138 3.44 2.13 12.61
CA SER A 138 2.17 2.41 11.95
C SER A 138 2.15 2.02 10.47
N LYS A 139 3.27 1.65 9.85
CA LYS A 139 3.31 1.43 8.41
C LYS A 139 2.52 0.19 8.02
N ALA A 140 1.60 0.34 7.08
CA ALA A 140 0.89 -0.76 6.46
C ALA A 140 1.23 -0.85 4.97
N GLN A 141 0.81 -1.95 4.35
CA GLN A 141 0.71 -2.09 2.91
C GLN A 141 -0.61 -2.76 2.54
N LEU A 142 -1.06 -2.50 1.33
CA LEU A 142 -2.08 -3.32 0.70
C LEU A 142 -1.44 -4.64 0.25
N ALA A 143 -2.04 -5.76 0.64
CA ALA A 143 -1.68 -7.12 0.23
C ALA A 143 -2.81 -7.68 -0.64
N PRO A 144 -2.69 -7.61 -1.99
CA PRO A 144 -3.71 -8.13 -2.88
C PRO A 144 -3.90 -9.64 -2.72
N ASN A 145 -5.14 -10.11 -2.72
CA ASN A 145 -5.49 -11.52 -2.49
C ASN A 145 -4.82 -12.14 -1.24
N ALA A 146 -4.68 -11.32 -0.18
CA ALA A 146 -3.99 -11.66 1.06
C ALA A 146 -2.51 -12.09 0.89
N ARG A 147 -1.80 -11.52 -0.09
CA ARG A 147 -0.37 -11.77 -0.31
C ARG A 147 0.44 -10.46 -0.36
N PRO A 148 1.57 -10.34 0.36
CA PRO A 148 2.10 -11.31 1.35
C PRO A 148 1.18 -11.46 2.57
N ASP A 149 1.29 -12.57 3.31
CA ASP A 149 0.53 -12.81 4.54
C ASP A 149 1.40 -12.52 5.77
N ILE A 150 1.49 -11.24 6.15
CA ILE A 150 2.33 -10.77 7.25
C ILE A 150 1.57 -9.82 8.16
N HIS A 151 1.79 -9.96 9.46
CA HIS A 151 0.90 -9.39 10.48
C HIS A 151 1.65 -8.51 11.47
N TRP A 152 0.90 -7.58 12.09
CA TRP A 152 1.32 -6.99 13.35
C TRP A 152 1.19 -8.01 14.47
N LYS A 153 2.01 -7.85 15.52
CA LYS A 153 1.98 -8.73 16.70
C LYS A 153 1.98 -7.93 17.99
N LEU A 154 1.06 -8.29 18.87
CA LEU A 154 0.96 -7.79 20.23
C LEU A 154 1.57 -8.80 21.20
N THR A 155 2.33 -8.30 22.16
CA THR A 155 2.84 -9.05 23.32
C THR A 155 1.79 -9.13 24.44
N ALA A 156 2.03 -9.98 25.44
CA ALA A 156 1.14 -10.11 26.60
C ALA A 156 1.02 -8.81 27.41
N SER A 157 2.12 -8.06 27.57
CA SER A 157 2.12 -6.75 28.24
C SER A 157 1.36 -5.67 27.47
N GLU A 158 1.13 -5.88 26.18
CA GLU A 158 0.39 -4.95 25.33
C GLU A 158 -1.11 -5.24 25.31
N ALA A 159 -1.61 -6.29 25.96
CA ALA A 159 -3.05 -6.52 26.08
C ALA A 159 -3.77 -5.30 26.69
N GLY A 160 -5.01 -5.06 26.28
CA GLY A 160 -5.83 -3.94 26.74
C GLY A 160 -6.93 -3.54 25.76
N ASN A 161 -7.66 -2.48 26.10
CA ASN A 161 -8.63 -1.87 25.19
C ASN A 161 -7.94 -0.85 24.29
N TYR A 162 -8.23 -0.91 22.99
CA TYR A 162 -7.63 -0.06 21.98
C TYR A 162 -8.69 0.61 21.13
N LYS A 163 -8.41 1.84 20.70
CA LYS A 163 -8.94 2.44 19.50
C LYS A 163 -7.92 2.21 18.38
N ILE A 164 -8.33 1.46 17.36
CA ILE A 164 -7.56 1.23 16.15
C ILE A 164 -8.06 2.19 15.07
N THR A 165 -7.15 2.86 14.38
CA THR A 165 -7.46 3.69 13.20
C THR A 165 -6.62 3.22 12.02
N LEU A 166 -7.26 2.84 10.92
CA LEU A 166 -6.61 2.46 9.67
C LEU A 166 -6.91 3.53 8.60
N ASP A 167 -5.87 4.10 7.99
CA ASP A 167 -5.95 4.93 6.78
C ASP A 167 -5.58 4.08 5.57
N ILE A 168 -6.51 3.93 4.62
CA ILE A 168 -6.32 3.10 3.43
C ILE A 168 -5.77 3.87 2.22
N ARG A 169 -5.81 5.21 2.24
CA ARG A 169 -5.28 6.06 1.16
C ARG A 169 -3.77 6.20 1.29
N ILE A 170 -3.30 6.39 2.53
CA ILE A 170 -1.89 6.32 2.89
C ILE A 170 -1.78 5.19 3.91
N PRO A 171 -1.57 3.92 3.45
CA PRO A 171 -1.65 2.72 4.28
C PRO A 171 -0.89 2.85 5.60
N THR A 172 -1.64 3.16 6.66
CA THR A 172 -1.11 3.30 8.02
C THR A 172 -2.15 2.87 9.03
N VAL A 173 -1.70 2.35 10.17
CA VAL A 173 -2.54 1.94 11.29
C VAL A 173 -2.02 2.52 12.61
N SER A 174 -2.91 3.06 13.44
CA SER A 174 -2.61 3.44 14.83
C SER A 174 -3.29 2.50 15.81
N PHE A 175 -2.59 2.19 16.90
CA PHE A 175 -3.10 1.42 18.04
C PHE A 175 -3.03 2.30 19.28
N GLU A 176 -4.13 2.98 19.61
CA GLU A 176 -4.20 3.89 20.74
C GLU A 176 -4.87 3.19 21.92
N LYS A 177 -4.11 2.97 23.00
CA LYS A 177 -4.64 2.36 24.21
C LYS A 177 -5.67 3.31 24.84
N VAL A 178 -6.89 2.83 25.07
CA VAL A 178 -7.93 3.61 25.74
C VAL A 178 -7.64 3.54 27.24
N GLN A 179 -7.37 4.68 27.85
CA GLN A 179 -7.23 4.77 29.31
C GLN A 179 -8.61 4.56 29.93
N ASN A 180 -8.71 3.58 30.84
CA ASN A 180 -9.90 3.37 31.67
C ASN A 180 -9.95 4.40 32.79
#